data_AF-A0A7C1RJ69-F1
#
_entry.id   AF-A0A7C1RJ69-F1
#
_cell.length_a   1.000
_cell.length_b   1.000
_cell.length_c   1.000
_cell.angle_alpha   90.00
_cell.angle_beta   90.00
_cell.angle_gamma   90.00
#
_symmetry.space_group_name_H-M   'P 1'
#
loop_
_entity.id
_entity.type
_entity.pdbx_description
1 polymer ?
#
loop_
_entity_poly.entity_id
_entity_poly.type
_entity_poly.pdbx_seq_one_letter_code
_entity_poly.pdbx_strand_id
1 'polypeptide(L)'
;MKETIKGIYRRTIVFNENIILCHFTIKKDIVIPLHHHKEPHVGYILHGKIKLFTEARKLIGNKGDSYIFEPDEKYGATILEIQK
;
A
#
# COMPACT_ATOMS: atom_id res chain seq x y z
N MET A 1 0.60 -10.04 -13.28
CA MET A 1 1.40 -9.46 -12.16
C MET A 1 2.17 -10.61 -11.54
N LYS A 2 3.36 -10.37 -10.97
CA LYS A 2 4.14 -11.44 -10.32
C LYS A 2 3.76 -11.52 -8.84
N GLU A 3 3.53 -12.72 -8.31
CA GLU A 3 3.40 -12.92 -6.86
C GLU A 3 4.78 -12.73 -6.24
N THR A 4 4.91 -11.70 -5.41
CA THR A 4 6.20 -11.33 -4.79
C THR A 4 6.32 -11.87 -3.38
N ILE A 5 5.19 -11.88 -2.67
CA ILE A 5 4.98 -12.50 -1.37
C ILE A 5 3.61 -13.18 -1.48
N LYS A 6 3.39 -14.29 -0.78
CA LYS A 6 2.11 -15.01 -0.82
C LYS A 6 0.94 -14.05 -0.58
N GLY A 7 0.04 -13.94 -1.56
CA GLY A 7 -1.12 -13.05 -1.51
C GLY A 7 -0.86 -11.58 -1.89
N ILE A 8 0.37 -11.21 -2.24
CA ILE A 8 0.76 -9.87 -2.71
C ILE A 8 1.34 -9.98 -4.13
N TYR A 9 0.57 -9.46 -5.09
CA TYR A 9 0.93 -9.40 -6.50
C TYR A 9 1.35 -7.98 -6.84
N ARG A 10 2.54 -7.82 -7.42
CA ARG A 10 3.09 -6.52 -7.82
C ARG A 10 3.43 -6.52 -9.30
N ARG A 11 3.19 -5.38 -9.95
CA ARG A 11 3.77 -5.01 -11.25
C ARG A 11 4.39 -3.63 -11.12
N THR A 12 5.70 -3.54 -11.34
CA THR A 12 6.36 -2.24 -11.57
C THR A 12 5.91 -1.71 -12.93
N ILE A 13 5.44 -0.47 -12.97
CA ILE A 13 4.95 0.20 -14.19
C ILE A 13 6.08 1.01 -14.82
N VAL A 14 6.68 1.90 -14.04
CA VAL A 14 7.77 2.78 -14.47
C VAL A 14 8.62 3.15 -13.26
N PHE A 15 9.92 3.38 -13.47
CA PHE A 15 10.82 3.85 -12.43
C PHE A 15 11.98 4.65 -13.01
N ASN A 16 12.58 5.51 -12.19
CA ASN A 16 13.91 6.08 -12.40
C ASN A 16 14.66 6.10 -11.05
N GLU A 17 15.71 6.91 -10.94
CA GLU A 17 16.50 7.06 -9.71
C GLU A 17 15.74 7.68 -8.53
N ASN A 18 14.63 8.38 -8.78
CA ASN A 18 13.89 9.17 -7.79
C ASN A 18 12.46 8.66 -7.53
N ILE A 19 11.85 7.94 -8.48
CA ILE A 19 10.47 7.48 -8.38
C ILE A 19 10.29 6.05 -8.87
N ILE A 20 9.38 5.33 -8.23
CA ILE A 20 8.87 4.06 -8.70
C ILE A 20 7.34 4.02 -8.60
N LEU A 21 6.68 3.72 -9.72
CA LEU A 21 5.24 3.48 -9.74
C LEU A 21 4.98 1.98 -9.84
N CYS A 22 4.18 1.47 -8.92
CA CYS A 22 3.78 0.07 -8.87
C CYS A 22 2.26 -0.07 -8.85
N HIS A 23 1.75 -1.12 -9.49
CA HIS A 23 0.40 -1.60 -9.31
C HIS A 23 0.42 -2.83 -8.39
N PHE A 24 -0.30 -2.74 -7.28
CA PHE A 24 -0.45 -3.82 -6.33
C PHE A 24 -1.86 -4.40 -6.38
N THR A 25 -1.94 -5.73 -6.33
CA THR A 25 -3.17 -6.45 -5.98
C THR A 25 -2.86 -7.32 -4.78
N ILE A 26 -3.58 -7.09 -3.70
CA ILE A 26 -3.33 -7.73 -2.41
C ILE A 26 -4.61 -8.45 -1.99
N LYS A 27 -4.49 -9.73 -1.61
CA LYS A 27 -5.63 -10.51 -1.14
C LYS A 27 -6.20 -9.95 0.16
N LYS A 28 -7.50 -10.16 0.36
CA LYS A 28 -8.19 -9.82 1.61
C LYS A 28 -7.48 -10.45 2.81
N ASP A 29 -7.53 -9.76 3.96
CA ASP A 29 -6.99 -10.17 5.26
C ASP A 29 -5.46 -10.26 5.33
N ILE A 30 -4.75 -9.92 4.25
CA ILE A 30 -3.30 -9.74 4.29
C ILE A 30 -2.96 -8.51 5.14
N VAL A 31 -1.99 -8.70 6.03
CA VAL A 31 -1.41 -7.65 6.87
C VAL A 31 0.00 -7.34 6.39
N ILE A 32 0.22 -6.09 6.02
CA ILE A 32 1.54 -5.51 5.81
C ILE A 32 1.99 -4.95 7.16
N PRO A 33 3.09 -5.47 7.75
CA PRO A 33 3.56 -5.03 9.05
C PRO A 33 4.04 -3.57 9.02
N LEU A 34 4.19 -2.97 10.20
CA LEU A 34 4.85 -1.67 10.32
C LEU A 34 6.26 -1.75 9.74
N HIS A 35 6.55 -0.88 8.80
CA HIS A 35 7.85 -0.69 8.17
C HIS A 35 7.99 0.78 7.75
N HIS A 36 9.17 1.17 7.27
CA HIS A 36 9.46 2.52 6.79
C HIS A 36 10.42 2.45 5.60
N HIS A 37 10.48 3.53 4.83
CA HIS A 37 11.50 3.77 3.80
C HIS A 37 12.03 5.19 3.97
N LYS A 38 13.20 5.46 3.40
CA LYS A 38 13.77 6.82 3.37
C LYS A 38 13.02 7.72 2.40
N GLU A 39 12.42 7.14 1.37
CA GLU A 39 11.63 7.84 0.36
C GLU A 39 10.15 7.91 0.78
N PRO A 40 9.42 8.97 0.42
CA PRO A 40 7.99 9.07 0.68
C PRO A 40 7.21 7.96 -0.06
N HIS A 41 6.17 7.42 0.57
CA HIS A 41 5.28 6.44 -0.06
C HIS A 41 3.90 7.06 -0.29
N VAL A 42 3.56 7.26 -1.56
CA VAL A 42 2.23 7.72 -1.99
C VAL A 42 1.45 6.57 -2.62
N GLY A 43 0.17 6.48 -2.29
CA GLY A 43 -0.72 5.48 -2.88
C GLY A 43 -2.09 6.04 -3.24
N TYR A 44 -2.69 5.44 -4.27
CA TYR A 44 -4.06 5.68 -4.69
C TYR A 44 -4.83 4.36 -4.70
N ILE A 45 -6.01 4.34 -4.08
CA ILE A 45 -6.80 3.12 -3.93
C ILE A 45 -7.72 2.98 -5.14
N LEU A 46 -7.31 2.14 -6.09
CA LEU A 46 -8.11 1.83 -7.28
C LEU A 46 -9.42 1.13 -6.91
N HIS A 47 -9.36 0.19 -5.97
CA HIS A 47 -10.48 -0.68 -5.59
C HIS A 47 -10.35 -1.18 -4.16
N GLY A 48 -11.48 -1.59 -3.57
CA GLY A 48 -11.52 -2.23 -2.25
C GLY A 48 -11.47 -1.23 -1.09
N LYS A 49 -11.08 -1.76 0.07
CA LYS A 49 -10.98 -1.03 1.33
C LYS A 49 -9.73 -1.46 2.09
N ILE A 50 -8.98 -0.49 2.58
CA ILE A 50 -7.71 -0.70 3.28
C ILE A 50 -7.73 0.02 4.62
N LYS A 51 -7.23 -0.63 5.65
CA LYS A 51 -6.91 0.02 6.92
C LYS A 51 -5.44 0.38 6.91
N LEU A 52 -5.15 1.66 6.82
CA LEU A 52 -3.80 2.22 6.94
C LEU A 52 -3.53 2.52 8.41
N PHE A 53 -2.32 2.28 8.87
CA PHE A 53 -1.96 2.58 10.26
C PHE A 53 -0.49 2.95 10.40
N THR A 54 -0.23 3.82 11.36
CA THR A 54 1.10 4.19 11.84
C THR A 54 1.19 3.92 13.34
N GLU A 55 2.31 4.27 13.97
CA GLU A 55 2.43 4.19 15.43
C GLU A 55 1.43 5.12 16.14
N ALA A 56 1.04 6.24 15.52
CA ALA A 56 0.19 7.26 16.13
C ALA A 56 -1.29 7.19 15.74
N ARG A 57 -1.61 6.67 14.54
CA ARG A 57 -2.96 6.77 13.98
C ARG A 57 -3.38 5.57 13.15
N LYS A 58 -4.69 5.45 12.94
CA LYS A 58 -5.32 4.45 12.06
C LYS A 58 -6.36 5.16 11.19
N LEU A 59 -6.38 4.87 9.91
CA LEU A 59 -7.30 5.45 8.93
C LEU A 59 -7.90 4.33 8.08
N ILE A 60 -9.16 4.50 7.65
CA ILE A 60 -9.77 3.67 6.62
C ILE A 60 -9.69 4.42 5.30
N GLY A 61 -9.08 3.80 4.30
CA GLY A 61 -9.11 4.25 2.91
C GLY A 61 -10.07 3.40 2.08
N ASN A 62 -10.83 4.05 1.22
CA ASN A 62 -11.77 3.46 0.28
C ASN A 62 -11.32 3.68 -1.17
N LYS A 63 -12.01 3.05 -2.10
CA LYS A 63 -11.85 3.35 -3.53
C LYS A 63 -11.93 4.86 -3.78
N GLY A 64 -10.93 5.39 -4.47
CA GLY A 64 -10.84 6.81 -4.82
C GLY A 64 -10.05 7.65 -3.82
N ASP A 65 -9.75 7.12 -2.63
CA ASP A 65 -8.91 7.83 -1.66
C ASP A 65 -7.43 7.71 -2.02
N SER A 66 -6.68 8.75 -1.68
CA SER A 66 -5.22 8.82 -1.76
C SER A 66 -4.61 8.90 -0.37
N TYR A 67 -3.37 8.46 -0.22
CA TYR A 67 -2.59 8.62 1.00
C TYR A 67 -1.12 8.90 0.70
N ILE A 68 -0.45 9.49 1.68
CA ILE A 68 0.99 9.68 1.70
C ILE A 68 1.51 9.30 3.10
N PHE A 69 2.65 8.63 3.11
CA PHE A 69 3.50 8.48 4.28
C PHE A 69 4.81 9.22 4.03
N GLU A 70 5.22 10.01 5.01
CA GLU A 70 6.45 10.80 4.93
C GLU A 70 7.70 9.93 5.02
N PRO A 71 8.87 10.43 4.59
CA PRO A 71 10.16 9.79 4.84
C PRO A 71 10.30 9.32 6.29
N ASP A 72 10.75 8.09 6.46
CA ASP A 72 10.98 7.43 7.76
C ASP A 72 9.73 7.30 8.67
N GLU A 73 8.54 7.71 8.23
CA GLU A 73 7.28 7.42 8.94
C GLU A 73 7.04 5.90 8.92
N LYS A 74 6.85 5.29 10.09
CA LYS A 74 6.48 3.87 10.17
C LYS A 74 5.01 3.69 9.87
N TYR A 75 4.70 2.89 8.86
CA TYR A 75 3.33 2.57 8.47
C TYR A 75 3.16 1.10 8.08
N GLY A 76 1.91 0.67 8.11
CA GLY A 76 1.47 -0.65 7.69
C GLY A 76 0.04 -0.58 7.18
N ALA A 77 -0.45 -1.73 6.71
CA ALA A 77 -1.79 -1.81 6.17
C ALA A 77 -2.45 -3.18 6.39
N THR A 78 -3.77 -3.19 6.46
CA THR A 78 -4.58 -4.41 6.41
C THR A 78 -5.62 -4.29 5.33
N ILE A 79 -5.69 -5.27 4.43
CA ILE A 79 -6.70 -5.28 3.37
C ILE A 79 -8.03 -5.79 3.93
N LEU A 80 -9.05 -4.94 3.92
CA LEU A 80 -10.36 -5.25 4.48
C LEU A 80 -11.32 -5.81 3.42
N GLU A 81 -11.28 -5.25 2.21
CA GLU A 81 -12.16 -5.64 1.11
C GLU A 81 -11.38 -5.59 -0.22
N ILE A 82 -11.67 -6.56 -1.09
CA ILE A 82 -11.21 -6.58 -2.49
C ILE A 82 -12.44 -6.44 -3.39
N GLN A 83 -12.26 -5.93 -4.60
CA GLN A 83 -13.33 -5.98 -5.60
C GLN A 83 -13.59 -7.44 -5.98
N LYS A 84 -14.87 -7.82 -6.02
CA LYS A 84 -15.33 -9.11 -6.54
C LYS A 84 -15.17 -9.18 -8.06
#